data_AF-A0A7G8G8J0-F1
#
_entry.id   AF-A0A7G8G8J0-F1
#
_cell.length_a   1.000
_cell.length_b   1.000
_cell.length_c   1.000
_cell.angle_alpha   90.00
_cell.angle_beta   90.00
_cell.angle_gamma   90.00
#
_symmetry.space_group_name_H-M   'P 1'
#
loop_
_entity.id
_entity.type
_entity.pdbx_description
1 polymer ?
#
loop_
_entity_poly.entity_id
_entity_poly.type
_entity_poly.pdbx_seq_one_letter_code
_entity_poly.pdbx_strand_id
1 'polypeptide(L)'
;MELVHWLPFIPTFILAYLISQHANDLNPLLGGSDLRVFLLLLIPLIQTFGGLMGITMHEYKGWQVAFFQNPLDSDVALKDCNNEWLREVAYKLLFLLQGAGLLAFSLAVFGFNAITIPFAVLSGLIAFIGPQNPKATFPFNGQPVFPLAVSILVVFIVNAVVNLIAYFVLLGDPLASAGLPRALAALAPLLLMLGGMIEGVIAESSFNQWWHFTAVVVFLNLGMIAQIALFPVLWRSILI
;
A
#
# COMPACT_ATOMS: atom_id res chain seq x y z
N MET A 1 9.61 15.20 11.30
CA MET A 1 8.78 13.99 11.18
C MET A 1 7.61 14.21 10.23
N GLU A 2 6.88 15.31 10.39
CA GLU A 2 5.81 15.69 9.46
C GLU A 2 6.25 15.67 7.98
N LEU A 3 7.28 16.43 7.62
CA LEU A 3 7.79 16.50 6.24
C LEU A 3 8.08 15.13 5.62
N VAL A 4 8.56 14.18 6.42
CA VAL A 4 8.94 12.83 5.98
C VAL A 4 7.74 12.01 5.52
N HIS A 5 6.59 12.18 6.17
CA HIS A 5 5.36 11.48 5.79
C HIS A 5 4.70 12.10 4.55
N TRP A 6 5.06 13.35 4.22
CA TRP A 6 4.63 14.02 2.98
C TRP A 6 5.54 13.71 1.79
N LEU A 7 6.79 13.27 2.00
CA LEU A 7 7.73 12.94 0.93
C LEU A 7 7.19 11.92 -0.11
N PRO A 8 6.43 10.87 0.27
CA PRO A 8 5.86 9.91 -0.69
C PRO A 8 4.94 10.52 -1.76
N PHE A 9 4.38 11.71 -1.54
CA PHE A 9 3.56 12.38 -2.56
C PHE A 9 4.35 12.72 -3.82
N ILE A 10 5.63 13.10 -3.67
CA ILE A 10 6.48 13.50 -4.80
C ILE A 10 6.66 12.34 -5.79
N PRO A 11 7.20 11.16 -5.41
CA PRO A 11 7.34 10.05 -6.33
C PRO A 11 5.98 9.54 -6.83
N THR A 12 4.91 9.62 -6.04
CA THR A 12 3.55 9.28 -6.49
C THR A 12 3.09 10.11 -7.67
N PHE A 13 3.21 11.44 -7.59
CA PHE A 13 2.81 12.32 -8.69
C PHE A 13 3.70 12.13 -9.91
N ILE A 14 5.00 11.91 -9.72
CA ILE A 14 5.93 11.59 -10.82
C ILE A 14 5.51 10.28 -11.51
N LEU A 15 5.21 9.23 -10.76
CA LEU A 15 4.78 7.94 -11.32
C LEU A 15 3.45 8.06 -12.06
N ALA A 16 2.46 8.73 -11.48
CA ALA A 16 1.17 8.98 -12.12
C ALA A 16 1.33 9.79 -13.41
N TYR A 17 2.20 10.81 -13.41
CA TYR A 17 2.54 11.59 -14.59
C TYR A 17 3.19 10.73 -15.67
N LEU A 18 4.18 9.90 -15.33
CA LEU A 18 4.84 8.99 -16.29
C LEU A 18 3.86 8.01 -16.93
N ILE A 19 2.96 7.41 -16.14
CA ILE A 19 1.90 6.52 -16.65
C ILE A 19 0.98 7.29 -17.61
N SER A 20 0.62 8.53 -17.26
CA SER A 20 -0.22 9.37 -18.12
C SER A 20 0.47 9.75 -19.43
N GLN A 21 1.78 10.06 -19.42
CA GLN A 21 2.53 10.44 -20.63
C GLN A 21 2.70 9.24 -21.59
N HIS A 22 2.81 8.03 -21.05
CA HIS A 22 3.00 6.80 -21.81
C HIS A 22 1.73 5.95 -21.93
N ALA A 23 0.55 6.56 -21.73
CA ALA A 23 -0.73 5.86 -21.77
C ALA A 23 -0.97 5.12 -23.11
N ASN A 24 -0.56 5.72 -24.23
CA ASN A 24 -0.68 5.14 -25.56
C ASN A 24 0.22 3.90 -25.75
N ASP A 25 1.42 3.91 -25.16
CA ASP A 25 2.37 2.79 -25.22
C ASP A 25 1.94 1.64 -24.30
N LEU A 26 1.29 1.96 -23.18
CA LEU A 26 0.77 1.00 -22.20
C LEU A 26 -0.53 0.33 -22.64
N ASN A 27 -1.35 1.01 -23.45
CA ASN A 27 -2.65 0.50 -23.89
C ASN A 27 -2.54 -0.88 -24.61
N PRO A 28 -1.65 -1.08 -25.60
CA PRO A 28 -1.44 -2.38 -26.23
C PRO A 28 -0.99 -3.48 -25.25
N LEU A 29 -0.10 -3.15 -24.31
CA LEU A 29 0.42 -4.09 -23.31
C LEU A 29 -0.67 -4.56 -22.33
N LEU A 30 -1.64 -3.69 -22.06
CA LEU A 30 -2.78 -4.01 -21.19
C LEU A 30 -3.96 -4.61 -21.97
N GLY A 31 -3.77 -5.02 -23.23
CA GLY A 31 -4.78 -5.68 -24.03
C GLY A 31 -5.80 -4.73 -24.66
N GLY A 32 -5.40 -3.49 -24.97
CA GLY A 32 -6.22 -2.57 -25.76
C GLY A 32 -7.25 -1.75 -24.97
N SER A 33 -7.13 -1.69 -23.63
CA SER A 33 -8.20 -1.15 -22.78
C SER A 33 -7.76 0.11 -22.02
N ASP A 34 -8.37 1.25 -22.38
CA ASP A 34 -8.16 2.53 -21.68
C ASP A 34 -8.53 2.46 -20.20
N LEU A 35 -9.54 1.64 -19.85
CA LEU A 35 -9.95 1.43 -18.47
C LEU A 35 -8.83 0.80 -17.63
N ARG A 36 -8.02 -0.09 -18.21
CA ARG A 36 -6.89 -0.73 -17.51
C ARG A 36 -5.73 0.23 -17.33
N VAL A 37 -5.47 1.09 -18.32
CA VAL A 37 -4.47 2.18 -18.20
C VAL A 37 -4.90 3.19 -17.13
N PHE A 38 -6.18 3.54 -17.11
CA PHE A 38 -6.75 4.41 -16.08
C PHE A 38 -6.63 3.81 -14.68
N LEU A 39 -6.95 2.52 -14.52
CA LEU A 39 -6.73 1.82 -13.26
C LEU A 39 -5.25 1.82 -12.86
N LEU A 40 -4.33 1.63 -13.81
CA LEU A 40 -2.88 1.68 -13.55
C LEU A 40 -2.44 3.05 -12.99
N LEU A 41 -2.99 4.13 -13.54
CA LEU A 41 -2.74 5.51 -13.10
C LEU A 41 -3.32 5.81 -11.71
N LEU A 42 -4.48 5.24 -11.38
CA LEU A 42 -5.14 5.50 -10.10
C LEU A 42 -4.44 4.86 -8.90
N ILE A 43 -3.69 3.77 -9.10
CA ILE A 43 -3.08 3.01 -8.00
C ILE A 43 -2.12 3.84 -7.15
N PRO A 44 -1.09 4.52 -7.71
CA PRO A 44 -0.16 5.29 -6.89
C PRO A 44 -0.89 6.39 -6.10
N LEU A 45 -1.97 6.95 -6.67
CA LEU A 45 -2.83 7.90 -5.99
C LEU A 45 -3.58 7.22 -4.83
N ILE A 46 -4.38 6.18 -5.10
CA ILE A 46 -5.18 5.47 -4.08
C ILE A 46 -4.31 4.99 -2.92
N GLN A 47 -3.12 4.44 -3.19
CA GLN A 47 -2.19 3.98 -2.16
C GLN A 47 -1.62 5.14 -1.33
N THR A 48 -1.29 6.27 -1.95
CA THR A 48 -0.78 7.45 -1.22
C THR A 48 -1.88 8.12 -0.39
N PHE A 49 -3.08 8.24 -0.95
CA PHE A 49 -4.26 8.73 -0.23
C PHE A 49 -4.71 7.76 0.87
N GLY A 50 -4.51 6.44 0.71
CA GLY A 50 -4.67 5.47 1.78
C GLY A 50 -3.70 5.71 2.95
N GLY A 51 -2.45 6.06 2.63
CA GLY A 51 -1.45 6.46 3.62
C GLY A 51 -1.82 7.71 4.41
N LEU A 52 -2.57 8.66 3.81
CA LEU A 52 -3.03 9.87 4.52
C LEU A 52 -3.82 9.55 5.79
N MET A 53 -4.55 8.44 5.84
CA MET A 53 -5.32 8.08 7.03
C MET A 53 -4.40 7.88 8.25
N GLY A 54 -3.22 7.29 8.05
CA GLY A 54 -2.19 7.20 9.09
C GLY A 54 -1.57 8.57 9.41
N ILE A 55 -1.30 9.38 8.39
CA ILE A 55 -0.71 10.73 8.53
C ILE A 55 -1.63 11.64 9.34
N THR A 56 -2.91 11.74 9.00
CA THR A 56 -3.89 12.56 9.73
C THR A 56 -4.04 12.10 11.18
N MET A 57 -3.97 10.77 11.44
CA MET A 57 -3.96 10.26 12.81
C MET A 57 -2.72 10.75 13.57
N HIS A 58 -1.54 10.66 12.96
CA HIS A 58 -0.29 11.12 13.60
C HIS A 58 -0.27 12.64 13.79
N GLU A 59 -0.80 13.41 12.85
CA GLU A 59 -0.95 14.86 12.94
C GLU A 59 -1.90 15.26 14.08
N TYR A 60 -3.07 14.60 14.19
CA TYR A 60 -4.00 14.80 15.30
C TYR A 60 -3.36 14.52 16.67
N LYS A 61 -2.45 13.54 16.72
CA LYS A 61 -1.68 13.16 17.92
C LYS A 61 -0.41 14.01 18.10
N GLY A 62 -0.24 15.10 17.35
CA GLY A 62 0.92 15.98 17.45
C GLY A 62 2.26 15.27 17.17
N TRP A 63 2.25 14.24 16.32
CA TRP A 63 3.40 13.38 16.01
C TRP A 63 4.00 12.67 17.22
N GLN A 64 3.23 12.56 18.32
CA GLN A 64 3.65 11.88 19.52
C GLN A 64 3.60 10.36 19.34
N VAL A 65 4.60 9.70 19.90
CA VAL A 65 4.76 8.26 19.88
C VAL A 65 4.64 7.79 21.32
N ALA A 66 3.40 7.59 21.78
CA ALA A 66 3.02 7.33 23.15
C ALA A 66 2.06 6.13 23.25
N PHE A 67 1.92 5.57 24.46
CA PHE A 67 1.08 4.40 24.74
C PHE A 67 -0.39 4.63 24.36
N PHE A 68 -1.09 3.57 23.95
CA PHE A 68 -2.49 3.67 23.57
C PHE A 68 -3.41 3.55 24.78
N GLN A 69 -4.42 4.41 24.83
CA GLN A 69 -5.46 4.38 25.86
C GLN A 69 -6.82 4.45 25.17
N ASN A 70 -7.73 3.56 25.60
CA ASN A 70 -9.09 3.53 25.11
C ASN A 70 -9.91 4.65 25.76
N PRO A 71 -10.47 5.60 24.98
CA PRO A 71 -11.30 6.68 25.52
C PRO A 71 -12.60 6.21 26.17
N LEU A 72 -12.99 4.95 25.97
CA LEU A 72 -14.16 4.36 26.62
C LEU A 72 -13.85 3.83 28.03
N ASP A 73 -12.58 3.60 28.36
CA ASP A 73 -12.16 3.04 29.64
C ASP A 73 -11.70 4.14 30.63
N SER A 74 -11.22 5.28 30.13
CA SER A 74 -10.80 6.43 30.95
C SER A 74 -10.59 7.70 30.10
N ASP A 75 -10.64 8.87 30.75
CA ASP A 75 -10.34 10.15 30.10
C ASP A 75 -8.93 10.15 29.50
N VAL A 76 -8.83 10.40 28.19
CA VAL A 76 -7.56 10.37 27.47
C VAL A 76 -6.84 11.70 27.63
N ALA A 77 -5.74 11.70 28.37
CA ALA A 77 -4.79 12.79 28.34
C ALA A 77 -3.99 12.71 27.02
N LEU A 78 -4.48 13.37 25.96
CA LEU A 78 -3.87 13.39 24.62
C LEU A 78 -2.40 13.86 24.58
N LYS A 79 -1.91 14.43 25.68
CA LYS A 79 -0.51 14.85 25.84
C LYS A 79 0.43 13.68 26.18
N ASP A 80 -0.11 12.63 26.82
CA ASP A 80 0.64 11.54 27.43
C ASP A 80 0.27 10.17 26.83
N CYS A 81 -0.88 10.07 26.15
CA CYS A 81 -1.42 8.85 25.56
C CYS A 81 -2.02 9.06 24.16
N ASN A 82 -1.89 8.06 23.31
CA ASN A 82 -2.50 7.99 21.98
C ASN A 82 -3.90 7.37 22.03
N ASN A 83 -4.86 7.98 21.33
CA ASN A 83 -6.22 7.44 21.22
C ASN A 83 -6.24 6.10 20.44
N GLU A 84 -6.67 5.04 21.12
CA GLU A 84 -6.78 3.68 20.56
C GLU A 84 -7.92 3.57 19.54
N TRP A 85 -9.10 4.14 19.82
CA TRP A 85 -10.23 4.09 18.90
C TRP A 85 -9.94 4.83 17.59
N LEU A 86 -9.27 5.99 17.66
CA LEU A 86 -8.83 6.70 16.46
C LEU A 86 -7.85 5.85 15.61
N ARG A 87 -6.99 5.06 16.27
CA ARG A 87 -6.07 4.13 15.59
C ARG A 87 -6.83 3.04 14.84
N GLU A 88 -7.86 2.47 15.46
CA GLU A 88 -8.70 1.44 14.83
C GLU A 88 -9.39 1.94 13.57
N VAL A 89 -9.98 3.13 13.64
CA VAL A 89 -10.65 3.75 12.48
C VAL A 89 -9.63 4.07 11.39
N ALA A 90 -8.50 4.68 11.76
CA ALA A 90 -7.44 5.03 10.81
C ALA A 90 -6.89 3.79 10.09
N TYR A 91 -6.64 2.69 10.81
CA TYR A 91 -6.14 1.46 10.18
C TYR A 91 -7.18 0.77 9.34
N LYS A 92 -8.44 0.71 9.78
CA LYS A 92 -9.49 0.17 8.94
C LYS A 92 -9.56 0.90 7.59
N LEU A 93 -9.53 2.23 7.60
CA LEU A 93 -9.58 3.03 6.37
C LEU A 93 -8.29 2.90 5.55
N LEU A 94 -7.12 2.88 6.20
CA LEU A 94 -5.83 2.68 5.55
C LEU A 94 -5.81 1.34 4.81
N PHE A 95 -6.09 0.22 5.49
CA PHE A 95 -6.04 -1.11 4.89
C PHE A 95 -7.12 -1.31 3.81
N LEU A 96 -8.27 -0.67 3.95
CA LEU A 96 -9.32 -0.69 2.94
C LEU A 96 -8.88 0.06 1.67
N LEU A 97 -8.33 1.26 1.80
CA LEU A 97 -7.84 2.05 0.67
C LEU A 97 -6.61 1.41 0.01
N GLN A 98 -5.67 0.89 0.81
CA GLN A 98 -4.54 0.13 0.29
C GLN A 98 -5.01 -1.14 -0.45
N GLY A 99 -5.97 -1.87 0.13
CA GLY A 99 -6.60 -3.03 -0.51
C GLY A 99 -7.28 -2.67 -1.84
N ALA A 100 -8.01 -1.55 -1.89
CA ALA A 100 -8.61 -1.05 -3.13
C ALA A 100 -7.54 -0.72 -4.19
N GLY A 101 -6.40 -0.16 -3.79
CA GLY A 101 -5.26 0.07 -4.68
C GLY A 101 -4.66 -1.23 -5.21
N LEU A 102 -4.47 -2.26 -4.36
CA LEU A 102 -3.96 -3.57 -4.78
C LEU A 102 -4.93 -4.30 -5.73
N LEU A 103 -6.24 -4.17 -5.50
CA LEU A 103 -7.28 -4.69 -6.40
C LEU A 103 -7.28 -3.96 -7.74
N ALA A 104 -7.16 -2.63 -7.73
CA ALA A 104 -7.07 -1.83 -8.95
C ALA A 104 -5.86 -2.25 -9.81
N PHE A 105 -4.70 -2.53 -9.19
CA PHE A 105 -3.53 -3.05 -9.91
C PHE A 105 -3.77 -4.44 -10.50
N SER A 106 -4.37 -5.34 -9.72
CA SER A 106 -4.66 -6.69 -10.18
C SER A 106 -5.64 -6.67 -11.36
N LEU A 107 -6.64 -5.80 -11.33
CA LEU A 107 -7.59 -5.59 -12.43
C LEU A 107 -6.96 -4.90 -13.64
N ALA A 108 -6.03 -3.98 -13.43
CA ALA A 108 -5.29 -3.34 -14.52
C ALA A 108 -4.45 -4.37 -15.30
N VAL A 109 -3.73 -5.24 -14.60
CA VAL A 109 -2.81 -6.22 -15.22
C VAL A 109 -3.54 -7.44 -15.77
N PHE A 110 -4.38 -8.12 -14.97
CA PHE A 110 -5.06 -9.34 -15.42
C PHE A 110 -6.32 -9.07 -16.25
N GLY A 111 -6.85 -7.85 -16.17
CA GLY A 111 -8.07 -7.47 -16.85
C GLY A 111 -9.36 -7.91 -16.16
N PHE A 112 -10.47 -7.64 -16.84
CA PHE A 112 -11.83 -7.97 -16.41
C PHE A 112 -12.22 -9.36 -16.93
N ASN A 113 -11.97 -10.38 -16.12
CA ASN A 113 -12.24 -11.78 -16.44
C ASN A 113 -13.26 -12.35 -15.45
N ALA A 114 -13.84 -13.50 -15.79
CA ALA A 114 -14.80 -14.22 -14.95
C ALA A 114 -14.26 -14.61 -13.56
N ILE A 115 -12.94 -14.51 -13.34
CA ILE A 115 -12.27 -14.80 -12.06
C ILE A 115 -11.93 -13.50 -11.31
N THR A 116 -11.44 -12.47 -12.01
CA THR A 116 -10.97 -11.23 -11.37
C THR A 116 -12.11 -10.36 -10.86
N ILE A 117 -13.27 -10.37 -11.55
CA ILE A 117 -14.46 -9.65 -11.10
C ILE A 117 -15.02 -10.25 -9.79
N PRO A 118 -15.30 -11.57 -9.70
CA PRO A 118 -15.70 -12.17 -8.42
C PRO A 118 -14.66 -11.99 -7.33
N PHE A 119 -13.37 -12.09 -7.64
CA PHE A 119 -12.30 -11.87 -6.67
C PHE A 119 -12.33 -10.44 -6.10
N ALA A 120 -12.52 -9.43 -6.95
CA ALA A 120 -12.64 -8.04 -6.51
C ALA A 120 -13.91 -7.79 -5.69
N VAL A 121 -15.05 -8.35 -6.10
CA VAL A 121 -16.32 -8.24 -5.37
C VAL A 121 -16.23 -8.94 -4.01
N LEU A 122 -15.70 -10.17 -3.95
CA LEU A 122 -15.52 -10.91 -2.70
C LEU A 122 -14.54 -10.21 -1.76
N SER A 123 -13.41 -9.71 -2.29
CA SER A 123 -12.45 -8.94 -1.50
C SER A 123 -13.08 -7.66 -0.94
N GLY A 124 -13.89 -6.95 -1.74
CA GLY A 124 -14.64 -5.78 -1.30
C GLY A 124 -15.68 -6.12 -0.22
N LEU A 125 -16.46 -7.18 -0.40
CA LEU A 125 -17.47 -7.62 0.56
C LEU A 125 -16.84 -8.03 1.89
N ILE A 126 -15.74 -8.79 1.87
CA ILE A 126 -15.04 -9.20 3.09
C ILE A 126 -14.37 -8.00 3.77
N ALA A 127 -13.81 -7.05 3.01
CA ALA A 127 -13.18 -5.86 3.59
C ALA A 127 -14.20 -4.86 4.18
N PHE A 128 -15.36 -4.67 3.55
CA PHE A 128 -16.39 -3.70 3.98
C PHE A 128 -17.40 -4.28 4.97
N ILE A 129 -17.90 -5.49 4.71
CA ILE A 129 -19.00 -6.13 5.46
C ILE A 129 -18.46 -7.22 6.40
N GLY A 130 -17.20 -7.62 6.25
CA GLY A 130 -16.59 -8.64 7.09
C GLY A 130 -16.61 -8.26 8.58
N PRO A 131 -16.65 -9.29 9.46
CA PRO A 131 -16.69 -9.06 10.89
C PRO A 131 -15.42 -8.33 11.34
N GLN A 132 -15.62 -7.29 12.17
CA GLN A 132 -14.54 -6.48 12.74
C GLN A 132 -13.81 -7.19 13.89
N ASN A 133 -14.44 -8.23 14.45
CA ASN A 133 -13.89 -9.09 15.49
C ASN A 133 -13.81 -10.53 14.95
N PRO A 134 -12.74 -11.29 15.25
CA PRO A 134 -11.64 -10.98 16.15
C PRO A 134 -10.61 -10.00 15.54
N LYS A 135 -10.01 -9.17 16.40
CA LYS A 135 -8.86 -8.33 16.07
C LYS A 135 -7.59 -9.18 16.12
N ALA A 136 -6.78 -9.12 15.06
CA ALA A 136 -5.50 -9.79 14.95
C ALA A 136 -4.44 -9.06 15.80
N THR A 137 -4.65 -9.04 17.12
CA THR A 137 -3.69 -8.45 18.04
C THR A 137 -2.60 -9.45 18.37
N PHE A 138 -1.34 -9.07 18.14
CA PHE A 138 -0.19 -9.83 18.58
C PHE A 138 0.57 -9.02 19.63
N PRO A 139 0.97 -9.59 20.77
CA PRO A 139 1.80 -8.88 21.72
C PRO A 139 3.24 -8.80 21.17
N PHE A 140 3.70 -7.60 20.85
CA PHE A 140 5.11 -7.32 20.59
C PHE A 140 5.59 -6.29 21.61
N ASN A 141 6.68 -6.58 22.32
CA ASN A 141 7.16 -5.75 23.43
C ASN A 141 6.09 -5.41 24.49
N GLY A 142 5.17 -6.33 24.77
CA GLY A 142 4.14 -6.17 25.81
C GLY A 142 2.98 -5.24 25.44
N GLN A 143 2.83 -4.86 24.15
CA GLN A 143 1.75 -4.02 23.66
C GLN A 143 0.97 -4.72 22.52
N PRO A 144 -0.35 -4.51 22.42
CA PRO A 144 -1.14 -5.04 21.32
C PRO A 144 -0.78 -4.32 20.02
N VAL A 145 -0.16 -5.06 19.10
CA VAL A 145 0.14 -4.62 17.74
C VAL A 145 -1.02 -5.01 16.83
N PHE A 146 -1.41 -4.12 15.92
CA PHE A 146 -2.51 -4.31 14.95
C PHE A 146 -3.88 -4.55 15.58
N PRO A 147 -4.64 -3.50 15.95
CA PRO A 147 -6.08 -3.66 16.22
C PRO A 147 -6.87 -3.75 14.90
N LEU A 148 -6.42 -4.60 13.97
CA LEU A 148 -7.03 -4.82 12.66
C LEU A 148 -7.86 -6.11 12.70
N ALA A 149 -9.03 -6.10 12.07
CA ALA A 149 -9.84 -7.31 11.91
C ALA A 149 -9.06 -8.38 11.13
N VAL A 150 -9.07 -9.64 11.62
CA VAL A 150 -8.42 -10.78 10.93
C VAL A 150 -8.90 -10.90 9.48
N SER A 151 -10.18 -10.62 9.24
CA SER A 151 -10.81 -10.62 7.91
C SER A 151 -10.11 -9.66 6.94
N ILE A 152 -9.84 -8.42 7.37
CA ILE A 152 -9.17 -7.39 6.56
C ILE A 152 -7.71 -7.77 6.33
N LEU A 153 -7.02 -8.28 7.36
CA LEU A 153 -5.62 -8.69 7.26
C LEU A 153 -5.44 -9.83 6.23
N VAL A 154 -6.30 -10.85 6.28
CA VAL A 154 -6.25 -11.97 5.33
C VAL A 154 -6.50 -11.50 3.90
N VAL A 155 -7.53 -10.68 3.68
CA VAL A 155 -7.81 -10.10 2.36
C VAL A 155 -6.63 -9.28 1.86
N PHE A 156 -6.00 -8.49 2.73
CA PHE A 156 -4.84 -7.69 2.38
C PHE A 156 -3.63 -8.55 1.98
N ILE A 157 -3.30 -9.60 2.75
CA ILE A 157 -2.20 -10.52 2.43
C ILE A 157 -2.45 -11.23 1.10
N VAL A 158 -3.66 -11.74 0.87
CA VAL A 158 -4.03 -12.41 -0.39
C VAL A 158 -3.88 -11.42 -1.56
N ASN A 159 -4.36 -10.19 -1.40
CA ASN A 159 -4.21 -9.14 -2.42
C ASN A 159 -2.74 -8.77 -2.66
N ALA A 160 -1.90 -8.71 -1.62
CA ALA A 160 -0.47 -8.45 -1.76
C ALA A 160 0.25 -9.56 -2.55
N VAL A 161 -0.11 -10.83 -2.31
CA VAL A 161 0.45 -11.97 -3.06
C VAL A 161 0.00 -11.93 -4.53
N VAL A 162 -1.28 -11.67 -4.79
CA VAL A 162 -1.79 -11.52 -6.17
C VAL A 162 -1.11 -10.35 -6.88
N ASN A 163 -0.88 -9.25 -6.17
CA ASN A 163 -0.18 -8.08 -6.69
C ASN A 163 1.28 -8.38 -7.04
N LEU A 164 1.99 -9.14 -6.21
CA LEU A 164 3.34 -9.62 -6.52
C LEU A 164 3.36 -10.42 -7.82
N ILE A 165 2.39 -11.32 -8.02
CA ILE A 165 2.26 -12.09 -9.28
C ILE A 165 1.95 -11.15 -10.46
N ALA A 166 1.06 -10.17 -10.27
CA ALA A 166 0.76 -9.18 -11.29
C ALA A 166 2.00 -8.37 -11.72
N TYR A 167 2.91 -8.04 -10.80
CA TYR A 167 4.18 -7.40 -11.14
C TYR A 167 5.05 -8.28 -12.04
N PHE A 168 5.12 -9.59 -11.77
CA PHE A 168 5.83 -10.53 -12.65
C PHE A 168 5.19 -10.66 -14.03
N VAL A 169 3.86 -10.60 -14.13
CA VAL A 169 3.15 -10.64 -15.41
C VAL A 169 3.35 -9.36 -16.22
N LEU A 170 3.31 -8.19 -15.56
CA LEU A 170 3.46 -6.90 -16.22
C LEU A 170 4.90 -6.62 -16.67
N LEU A 171 5.89 -6.88 -15.81
CA LEU A 171 7.30 -6.54 -16.05
C LEU A 171 8.16 -7.72 -16.52
N GLY A 172 7.69 -8.96 -16.42
CA GLY A 172 8.53 -10.15 -16.64
C GLY A 172 9.09 -10.26 -18.07
N ASP A 173 8.24 -10.09 -19.07
CA ASP A 173 8.67 -10.15 -20.47
C ASP A 173 9.39 -8.87 -20.93
N PRO A 174 8.93 -7.66 -20.58
CA PRO A 174 9.67 -6.42 -20.86
C PRO A 174 11.07 -6.37 -20.21
N LEU A 175 11.25 -6.91 -19.00
CA LEU A 175 12.57 -6.99 -18.36
C LEU A 175 13.49 -7.98 -19.07
N ALA A 176 12.95 -9.13 -19.48
CA ALA A 176 13.72 -10.13 -20.21
C ALA A 176 14.17 -9.63 -21.59
N SER A 177 13.32 -8.88 -22.31
CA SER A 177 13.68 -8.27 -23.59
C SER A 177 14.72 -7.14 -23.43
N ALA A 178 14.73 -6.45 -22.29
CA ALA A 178 15.76 -5.47 -21.94
C ALA A 178 17.08 -6.08 -21.42
N GLY A 179 17.20 -7.41 -21.37
CA GLY A 179 18.39 -8.10 -20.84
C GLY A 179 18.54 -8.04 -19.32
N LEU A 180 17.48 -7.68 -18.59
CA LEU A 180 17.47 -7.57 -17.13
C LEU A 180 16.87 -8.82 -16.47
N PRO A 181 17.28 -9.16 -15.22
CA PRO A 181 16.71 -10.29 -14.51
C PRO A 181 15.22 -10.09 -14.21
N ARG A 182 14.38 -11.09 -14.53
CA ARG A 182 12.95 -11.11 -14.20
C ARG A 182 12.67 -10.92 -12.69
N ALA A 183 13.62 -11.28 -11.84
CA ALA A 183 13.54 -11.10 -10.39
C ALA A 183 13.41 -9.62 -9.96
N LEU A 184 13.83 -8.66 -10.80
CA LEU A 184 13.68 -7.23 -10.49
C LEU A 184 12.21 -6.79 -10.40
N ALA A 185 11.28 -7.53 -11.02
CA ALA A 185 9.84 -7.27 -10.90
C ALA A 185 9.35 -7.37 -9.46
N ALA A 186 10.00 -8.17 -8.61
CA ALA A 186 9.64 -8.31 -7.19
C ALA A 186 10.20 -7.19 -6.30
N LEU A 187 11.15 -6.38 -6.79
CA LEU A 187 11.85 -5.40 -5.95
C LEU A 187 10.89 -4.36 -5.38
N ALA A 188 10.07 -3.75 -6.23
CA ALA A 188 9.08 -2.75 -5.83
C ALA A 188 8.05 -3.29 -4.82
N PRO A 189 7.31 -4.39 -5.10
CA PRO A 189 6.32 -4.90 -4.16
C PRO A 189 6.94 -5.39 -2.85
N LEU A 190 8.14 -6.00 -2.87
CA LEU A 190 8.82 -6.44 -1.64
C LEU A 190 9.27 -5.26 -0.78
N LEU A 191 9.82 -4.20 -1.36
CA LEU A 191 10.20 -3.00 -0.61
C LEU A 191 8.99 -2.33 0.03
N LEU A 192 7.86 -2.25 -0.70
CA LEU A 192 6.62 -1.70 -0.15
C LEU A 192 6.07 -2.57 0.99
N MET A 193 6.06 -3.90 0.83
CA MET A 193 5.63 -4.83 1.88
C MET A 193 6.50 -4.75 3.14
N LEU A 194 7.83 -4.67 2.97
CA LEU A 194 8.77 -4.51 4.07
C LEU A 194 8.57 -3.16 4.78
N GLY A 195 8.31 -2.09 4.03
CA GLY A 195 7.99 -0.78 4.59
C GLY A 195 6.74 -0.82 5.46
N GLY A 196 5.64 -1.38 4.94
CA GLY A 196 4.40 -1.55 5.71
C GLY A 196 4.58 -2.44 6.95
N MET A 197 5.38 -3.50 6.86
CA MET A 197 5.67 -4.37 8.00
C MET A 197 6.51 -3.66 9.07
N ILE A 198 7.56 -2.93 8.69
CA ILE A 198 8.41 -2.21 9.64
C ILE A 198 7.62 -1.09 10.32
N GLU A 199 6.79 -0.36 9.56
CA GLU A 199 5.93 0.68 10.12
C GLU A 199 4.92 0.10 11.10
N GLY A 200 4.08 -0.83 10.64
CA GLY A 200 2.97 -1.35 11.44
C GLY A 200 3.40 -2.29 12.57
N VAL A 201 4.49 -3.05 12.41
CA VAL A 201 4.96 -3.99 13.46
C VAL A 201 5.99 -3.34 14.38
N ILE A 202 7.02 -2.71 13.83
CA ILE A 202 8.20 -2.31 14.62
C ILE A 202 8.04 -0.87 15.10
N ALA A 203 7.70 0.06 14.22
CA ALA A 203 7.68 1.48 14.57
C ALA A 203 6.59 1.80 15.60
N GLU A 204 5.40 1.22 15.41
CA GLU A 204 4.25 1.41 16.32
C GLU A 204 4.40 0.71 17.67
N SER A 205 5.18 -0.37 17.75
CA SER A 205 5.35 -1.16 18.98
C SER A 205 6.57 -0.76 19.79
N SER A 206 7.60 -0.24 19.11
CA SER A 206 8.81 0.29 19.76
C SER A 206 8.70 1.77 20.11
N PHE A 207 7.60 2.41 19.71
CA PHE A 207 7.34 3.84 19.84
C PHE A 207 8.54 4.72 19.43
N ASN A 208 9.28 4.27 18.41
CA ASN A 208 10.53 4.89 18.02
C ASN A 208 10.40 5.56 16.65
N GLN A 209 10.62 6.88 16.65
CA GLN A 209 10.54 7.74 15.48
C GLN A 209 11.53 7.36 14.36
N TRP A 210 12.67 6.77 14.69
CA TRP A 210 13.65 6.31 13.69
C TRP A 210 13.18 5.10 12.89
N TRP A 211 12.35 4.25 13.50
CA TRP A 211 11.74 3.11 12.79
C TRP A 211 10.62 3.58 11.87
N HIS A 212 9.84 4.59 12.25
CA HIS A 212 8.89 5.26 11.34
C HIS A 212 9.63 5.92 10.15
N PHE A 213 10.72 6.63 10.42
CA PHE A 213 11.55 7.21 9.35
C PHE A 213 12.09 6.15 8.40
N THR A 214 12.62 5.05 8.94
CA THR A 214 13.17 3.95 8.14
C THR A 214 12.09 3.30 7.29
N ALA A 215 10.92 3.02 7.85
CA ALA A 215 9.82 2.43 7.11
C ALA A 215 9.35 3.32 5.94
N VAL A 216 9.11 4.61 6.21
CA VAL A 216 8.55 5.54 5.24
C VAL A 216 9.58 6.01 4.21
N VAL A 217 10.80 6.36 4.63
CA VAL A 217 11.84 6.90 3.73
C VAL A 217 12.66 5.81 3.06
N VAL A 218 13.02 4.76 3.78
CA VAL A 218 13.90 3.74 3.21
C VAL A 218 13.10 2.71 2.45
N PHE A 219 11.97 2.24 2.96
CA PHE A 219 11.28 1.13 2.29
C PHE A 219 10.13 1.58 1.39
N LEU A 220 9.23 2.45 1.87
CA LEU A 220 8.10 2.91 1.05
C LEU A 220 8.56 3.81 -0.11
N ASN A 221 9.37 4.82 0.16
CA ASN A 221 9.89 5.71 -0.88
C ASN A 221 10.83 5.00 -1.87
N LEU A 222 11.74 4.11 -1.42
CA LEU A 222 12.56 3.34 -2.36
C LEU A 222 11.70 2.37 -3.19
N GLY A 223 10.64 1.81 -2.62
CA GLY A 223 9.67 1.01 -3.38
C GLY A 223 9.03 1.80 -4.52
N MET A 224 8.59 3.04 -4.26
CA MET A 224 8.03 3.93 -5.28
C MET A 224 9.07 4.37 -6.32
N ILE A 225 10.29 4.68 -5.89
CA ILE A 225 11.40 5.01 -6.80
C ILE A 225 11.76 3.80 -7.67
N ALA A 226 11.75 2.59 -7.11
CA ALA A 226 11.96 1.37 -7.89
C ALA A 226 10.87 1.18 -8.95
N GLN A 227 9.61 1.49 -8.64
CA GLN A 227 8.55 1.50 -9.67
C GLN A 227 8.84 2.52 -10.76
N ILE A 228 9.20 3.76 -10.39
CA ILE A 228 9.55 4.82 -11.35
C ILE A 228 10.74 4.42 -12.23
N ALA A 229 11.72 3.69 -11.69
CA ALA A 229 12.89 3.23 -12.44
C ALA A 229 12.58 2.04 -13.36
N LEU A 230 11.66 1.16 -12.98
CA LEU A 230 11.31 -0.05 -13.74
C LEU A 230 10.23 0.18 -14.80
N PHE A 231 9.29 1.10 -14.56
CA PHE A 231 8.19 1.40 -15.49
C PHE A 231 8.68 1.86 -16.88
N PRO A 232 9.79 2.63 -17.03
CA PRO A 232 10.39 2.93 -18.33
C PRO A 232 10.70 1.73 -19.21
N VAL A 233 10.89 0.54 -18.65
CA VAL A 233 11.10 -0.69 -19.41
C VAL A 233 9.85 -1.06 -20.21
N LEU A 234 8.64 -0.76 -19.69
CA LEU A 234 7.37 -1.09 -20.33
C LEU A 234 7.19 -0.40 -21.68
N TRP A 235 7.57 0.87 -21.79
CA TRP A 235 7.39 1.65 -23.03
C TRP A 235 8.65 1.76 -23.90
N ARG A 236 9.83 1.37 -23.39
CA ARG A 236 11.06 1.30 -24.20
C ARG A 236 11.20 -0.02 -24.97
N SER A 237 10.57 -1.10 -24.50
CA SER A 237 10.61 -2.41 -25.18
C SER A 237 9.80 -2.48 -26.49
N ILE A 238 9.00 -1.45 -26.81
CA ILE A 238 8.21 -1.37 -28.06
C ILE A 238 9.05 -0.79 -29.23
N LEU A 239 10.22 -0.21 -28.94
CA LEU A 239 11.09 0.42 -29.94
C LEU A 239 12.22 -0.50 -30.47
N ILE A 240 12.13 -1.81 -30.24
CA ILE A 240 13.07 -2.82 -30.79
C ILE A 240 12.32 -3.75 -31.73
#